data_AF-A0AA39HB23-F1
#
_entry.id   AF-A0AA39HB23-F1
#
_cell.length_a   1.000
_cell.length_b   1.000
_cell.length_c   1.000
_cell.angle_alpha   90.00
_cell.angle_beta   90.00
_cell.angle_gamma   90.00
#
_symmetry.space_group_name_H-M   'P 1'
#
loop_
_entity.id
_entity.type
_entity.pdbx_description
1 polymer ?
#
loop_
_entity_poly.entity_id
_entity_poly.type
_entity_poly.pdbx_seq_one_letter_code
_entity_poly.pdbx_strand_id
1 'polypeptide(L)'
;MKTEVRPPLQTPNPLPSRGVYGFALYLCAWVLLVLYLIWAFVPTSWLTAIHVTYVPAKYWAIVLPLLFPIVVTTFVCVVFGVNLIRFHRIFENVAVVTNDFSDDVSATKQIDLDGYFGRDSNKKHQE
;
A
#
# COMPACT_ATOMS: atom_id res chain seq x y z
N MET A 1 -35.92 -13.24 -9.97
CA MET A 1 -34.55 -12.76 -10.26
C MET A 1 -33.91 -12.35 -8.96
N LYS A 2 -32.87 -13.05 -8.50
CA LYS A 2 -32.05 -12.63 -7.36
C LYS A 2 -31.04 -11.62 -7.89
N THR A 3 -31.14 -10.36 -7.46
CA THR A 3 -30.14 -9.34 -7.77
C THR A 3 -28.84 -9.74 -7.10
N GLU A 4 -27.88 -10.19 -7.90
CA GLU A 4 -26.50 -10.41 -7.46
C GLU A 4 -25.94 -9.06 -7.01
N VAL A 5 -25.84 -8.86 -5.69
CA VAL A 5 -25.23 -7.67 -5.10
C VAL A 5 -23.72 -7.81 -5.32
N ARG A 6 -23.27 -7.38 -6.49
CA ARG A 6 -21.85 -7.33 -6.83
C ARG A 6 -21.17 -6.41 -5.81
N PRO A 7 -20.05 -6.81 -5.17
CA PRO A 7 -19.36 -5.97 -4.20
C PRO A 7 -18.99 -4.62 -4.85
N PRO A 8 -19.04 -3.51 -4.10
CA PRO A 8 -18.78 -2.20 -4.66
C PRO A 8 -17.40 -2.16 -5.31
N LEU A 9 -17.37 -1.89 -6.62
CA LEU A 9 -16.13 -1.70 -7.37
C LEU A 9 -15.40 -0.50 -6.75
N GLN A 10 -14.27 -0.75 -6.07
CA GLN A 10 -13.35 0.31 -5.64
C GLN A 10 -12.71 0.92 -6.88
N THR A 11 -13.43 1.83 -7.53
CA THR A 11 -12.90 2.58 -8.66
C THR A 11 -11.94 3.65 -8.13
N PRO A 12 -10.82 3.90 -8.84
CA PRO A 12 -9.89 4.98 -8.51
C PRO A 12 -10.49 6.38 -8.78
N ASN A 13 -11.72 6.43 -9.32
CA ASN A 13 -12.42 7.66 -9.63
C ASN A 13 -12.57 8.51 -8.36
N PRO A 14 -12.23 9.81 -8.37
CA PRO A 14 -12.44 10.69 -7.23
C PRO A 14 -13.96 10.85 -7.01
N LEU A 15 -14.52 10.06 -6.09
CA LEU A 15 -15.90 10.26 -5.66
C LEU A 15 -15.97 11.56 -4.83
N PRO A 16 -16.93 12.46 -5.11
CA PRO A 16 -17.09 13.71 -4.35
C PRO A 16 -17.28 13.44 -2.85
N SER A 17 -17.90 12.30 -2.50
CA SER A 17 -18.05 11.83 -1.11
C SER A 17 -16.72 11.67 -0.36
N ARG A 18 -15.60 11.38 -1.05
CA ARG A 18 -14.27 11.25 -0.40
C ARG A 18 -13.66 12.62 -0.04
N GLY A 19 -13.96 13.66 -0.80
CA GLY A 19 -13.42 15.01 -0.59
C GLY A 19 -14.03 15.75 0.62
N VAL A 20 -15.26 15.40 1.00
CA VAL A 20 -15.98 16.05 2.10
C VAL A 20 -15.26 15.85 3.44
N TYR A 21 -14.71 14.67 3.70
CA TYR A 21 -13.97 14.39 4.94
C TYR A 21 -12.71 15.26 5.07
N GLY A 22 -11.95 15.40 3.97
CA GLY A 22 -10.76 16.25 3.94
C GLY A 22 -11.11 17.72 4.14
N PHE A 23 -12.19 18.19 3.52
CA PHE A 23 -12.67 19.56 3.70
C PHE A 23 -13.14 19.83 5.14
N ALA A 24 -13.90 18.91 5.74
CA ALA A 24 -14.33 19.03 7.13
C ALA A 24 -13.13 19.04 8.10
N LEU A 25 -12.14 18.17 7.88
CA LEU A 25 -10.90 18.16 8.65
C LEU A 25 -10.08 19.44 8.46
N TYR A 26 -10.04 20.01 7.25
CA TYR A 26 -9.37 21.28 6.98
C TYR A 26 -9.99 22.41 7.79
N LEU A 27 -11.32 22.57 7.76
CA LEU A 27 -12.01 23.58 8.57
C LEU A 27 -11.78 23.37 10.06
N CYS A 28 -11.88 22.12 10.54
CA CYS A 28 -11.63 21.77 11.92
C CYS A 28 -10.19 22.12 12.35
N ALA A 29 -9.20 21.80 11.50
CA ALA A 29 -7.80 22.10 11.75
C ALA A 29 -7.56 23.61 11.86
N TRP A 30 -8.18 24.43 11.01
CA TRP A 30 -8.09 25.89 11.11
C TRP A 30 -8.68 26.43 12.40
N VAL A 31 -9.88 25.97 12.78
CA VAL A 31 -10.54 26.39 14.02
C VAL A 31 -9.68 26.00 15.24
N LEU A 32 -9.18 24.76 15.28
CA LEU A 32 -8.30 24.29 16.34
C LEU A 32 -6.98 25.05 16.38
N LEU A 33 -6.39 25.37 15.22
CA LEU A 33 -5.15 26.13 15.13
C LEU A 33 -5.32 27.54 15.70
N VAL A 34 -6.39 28.25 15.31
CA VAL A 34 -6.68 29.59 15.82
C VAL A 34 -6.93 29.56 17.32
N LEU A 35 -7.74 28.63 17.82
CA LEU A 35 -7.99 28.45 19.24
C LEU A 35 -6.70 28.17 20.02
N TYR A 36 -5.84 27.31 19.45
CA TYR A 36 -4.53 26.98 20.01
C TYR A 36 -3.59 28.19 20.04
N LEU A 37 -3.54 29.01 18.98
CA LEU A 37 -2.74 30.23 18.95
C LEU A 37 -3.22 31.24 19.99
N ILE A 38 -4.53 31.46 20.11
CA ILE A 38 -5.11 32.34 21.13
C ILE A 38 -4.67 31.87 22.52
N TRP A 39 -4.81 30.58 22.83
CA TRP A 39 -4.37 30.02 24.10
C TRP A 39 -2.85 30.14 24.32
N ALA A 40 -2.05 29.91 23.28
CA ALA A 40 -0.59 29.98 23.35
C ALA A 40 -0.10 31.42 23.62
N PHE A 41 -0.68 32.43 22.98
CA PHE A 41 -0.27 33.83 23.12
C PHE A 41 -0.86 34.53 24.34
N VAL A 42 -2.10 34.24 24.74
CA VAL A 42 -2.75 34.95 25.86
C VAL A 42 -2.09 34.57 27.20
N PRO A 43 -1.58 35.52 28.00
CA PRO A 43 -0.88 35.22 29.26
C PRO A 43 -1.83 34.62 30.31
N THR A 44 -1.30 33.76 31.18
CA THR A 44 -2.09 32.98 32.16
C THR A 44 -2.92 33.87 33.09
N SER A 45 -2.43 35.06 33.43
CA SER A 45 -3.16 36.04 34.24
C SER A 45 -4.50 36.46 33.62
N TRP A 46 -4.58 36.56 32.29
CA TRP A 46 -5.82 36.88 31.59
C TRP A 46 -6.77 35.67 31.52
N LEU A 47 -6.23 34.45 31.40
CA LEU A 47 -7.06 33.23 31.46
C LEU A 47 -7.68 33.01 32.84
N THR A 48 -6.91 33.24 33.91
CA THR A 48 -7.42 33.14 35.29
C THR A 48 -8.53 34.17 35.55
N ALA A 49 -8.46 35.35 34.94
CA ALA A 49 -9.51 36.37 35.02
C ALA A 49 -10.82 35.94 34.34
N ILE A 50 -10.75 35.08 33.31
CA ILE A 50 -11.91 34.52 32.59
C ILE A 50 -12.39 33.20 33.25
N HIS A 51 -11.93 32.88 34.46
CA HIS A 51 -12.20 31.61 35.18
C HIS A 51 -11.68 30.35 34.48
N VAL A 52 -10.69 30.47 33.58
CA VAL A 52 -10.03 29.31 32.96
C VAL A 52 -8.79 28.95 33.77
N THR A 53 -9.00 28.33 34.94
CA THR A 53 -7.95 28.10 35.94
C THR A 53 -7.19 26.76 35.75
N TYR A 54 -7.74 25.82 34.98
CA TYR A 54 -7.21 24.44 34.86
C TYR A 54 -6.60 24.11 33.49
N VAL A 55 -6.01 25.09 32.80
CA VAL A 55 -5.27 24.83 31.56
C VAL A 55 -3.88 24.24 31.85
N PRO A 56 -3.37 23.34 31.00
CA PRO A 56 -2.04 22.78 31.17
C PRO A 56 -0.98 23.89 31.11
N ALA A 57 0.16 23.66 31.75
CA ALA A 57 1.24 24.64 31.80
C ALA A 57 1.71 25.08 30.41
N LYS A 58 2.12 26.34 30.26
CA LYS A 58 2.45 26.97 28.97
C LYS A 58 3.53 26.26 28.16
N TYR A 59 4.41 25.48 28.78
CA TYR A 59 5.43 24.71 28.05
C TYR A 59 4.82 23.69 27.09
N TRP A 60 3.60 23.21 27.36
CA TRP A 60 2.86 22.33 26.46
C TRP A 60 2.59 22.98 25.09
N ALA A 61 2.52 24.32 25.04
CA ALA A 61 2.44 25.04 23.77
C ALA A 61 3.69 24.85 22.91
N ILE A 62 4.87 24.56 23.47
CA ILE A 62 6.09 24.34 22.69
C ILE A 62 6.28 22.84 22.41
N VAL A 63 5.90 22.00 23.36
CA VAL A 63 6.01 20.54 23.24
C VAL A 63 5.10 19.99 22.14
N LEU A 64 3.86 20.47 22.01
CA LEU A 64 2.93 20.01 20.98
C LEU A 64 3.46 20.18 19.53
N PRO A 65 3.93 21.36 19.09
CA PRO A 65 4.46 21.54 17.74
C PRO A 65 5.79 20.79 17.54
N LEU A 66 6.55 20.54 18.61
CA LEU A 66 7.76 19.72 18.55
C LEU A 66 7.46 18.21 18.39
N LEU A 67 6.44 17.71 19.08
CA LEU A 67 6.04 16.30 19.00
C LEU A 67 5.29 15.96 17.71
N PHE A 68 4.56 16.91 17.12
CA PHE A 68 3.80 16.71 15.88
C PHE A 68 4.62 16.06 14.74
N PRO A 69 5.78 16.61 14.32
CA PRO A 69 6.58 15.98 13.26
C PRO A 69 7.11 14.61 13.66
N ILE A 70 7.40 14.38 14.95
CA ILE A 70 7.89 13.09 15.45
C ILE A 70 6.79 12.03 15.33
N VAL A 71 5.57 12.36 15.73
CA VAL A 71 4.41 11.46 15.61
C VAL A 71 4.11 11.17 14.14
N VAL A 72 4.09 12.18 13.28
CA VAL A 72 3.85 12.00 11.84
C VAL A 72 4.93 11.13 11.20
N THR A 73 6.20 11.41 11.50
CA THR A 73 7.34 10.61 10.98
C THR A 73 7.25 9.17 11.47
N THR A 74 6.95 8.96 12.75
CA THR A 74 6.78 7.62 13.33
C THR A 74 5.63 6.86 12.65
N PHE A 75 4.48 7.52 12.45
CA PHE A 75 3.34 6.94 11.75
C PHE A 75 3.70 6.52 10.32
N VAL A 76 4.36 7.40 9.55
CA VAL A 76 4.81 7.09 8.19
C VAL A 76 5.80 5.93 8.18
N CYS A 77 6.80 5.93 9.08
CA CYS A 77 7.78 4.85 9.20
C CYS A 77 7.12 3.51 9.53
N VAL A 78 6.14 3.48 10.44
CA VAL A 78 5.42 2.26 10.81
C VAL A 78 4.59 1.74 9.63
N VAL A 79 3.82 2.61 8.97
CA VAL A 79 3.03 2.24 7.78
C VAL A 79 3.94 1.72 6.68
N PHE A 80 5.06 2.40 6.42
CA PHE A 80 6.05 1.98 5.43
C PHE A 80 6.65 0.62 5.78
N GLY A 81 7.06 0.40 7.04
CA GLY A 81 7.58 -0.88 7.50
C GLY A 81 6.58 -2.03 7.36
N VAL A 82 5.31 -1.80 7.71
CA VAL A 82 4.25 -2.80 7.51
C VAL A 82 4.05 -3.11 6.02
N ASN A 83 4.09 -2.09 5.15
CA ASN A 83 4.00 -2.28 3.71
C ASN A 83 5.18 -3.09 3.16
N LEU A 84 6.40 -2.85 3.64
CA LEU A 84 7.58 -3.62 3.24
C LEU A 84 7.48 -5.10 3.65
N ILE A 85 7.02 -5.38 4.88
CA ILE A 85 6.82 -6.77 5.34
C ILE A 85 5.77 -7.47 4.47
N ARG A 86 4.66 -6.79 4.15
CA ARG A 86 3.62 -7.34 3.27
C ARG A 86 4.15 -7.60 1.87
N PHE A 87 4.97 -6.72 1.31
CA PHE A 87 5.57 -6.91 -0.01
C PHE A 87 6.56 -8.08 -0.02
N HIS A 88 7.41 -8.21 0.99
CA HIS A 88 8.38 -9.31 1.09
C HIS A 88 7.70 -10.69 1.14
N ARG A 89 6.57 -10.80 1.86
CA ARG A 89 5.76 -12.03 1.96
C ARG A 89 5.18 -12.53 0.63
N ILE A 90 5.08 -11.68 -0.39
CA ILE A 90 4.54 -12.10 -1.70
C ILE A 90 5.52 -13.02 -2.44
N PHE A 91 6.83 -12.80 -2.27
CA PHE A 91 7.87 -13.56 -2.98
C PHE A 91 8.19 -14.91 -2.32
N GLU A 92 7.70 -15.16 -1.10
CA GLU A 92 7.93 -16.45 -0.42
C GLU A 92 7.08 -17.59 -0.99
N ASN A 93 5.98 -17.27 -1.69
CA ASN A 93 5.03 -18.23 -2.28
C ASN A 93 5.05 -18.21 -3.82
N VAL A 94 6.21 -17.95 -4.43
CA VAL A 94 6.39 -18.16 -5.88
C VAL A 94 6.86 -19.58 -6.10
N ALA A 95 6.02 -20.40 -6.74
CA ALA A 95 6.45 -21.69 -7.27
C ALA A 95 7.48 -21.42 -8.37
N VAL A 96 8.73 -21.79 -8.13
CA VAL A 96 9.77 -21.77 -9.15
C VAL A 96 9.44 -22.89 -10.15
N VAL A 97 8.75 -22.53 -11.23
CA VAL A 97 8.46 -23.47 -12.32
C VAL A 97 9.79 -23.72 -13.05
N THR A 98 10.50 -24.76 -12.62
CA THR A 98 11.84 -25.09 -13.14
C THR A 98 11.79 -25.88 -14.46
N ASN A 99 10.61 -26.36 -14.89
CA ASN A 99 10.52 -27.35 -15.98
C ASN A 99 9.41 -27.07 -17.03
N ASP A 100 8.99 -25.82 -17.28
CA ASP A 100 7.91 -25.57 -18.25
C ASP A 100 8.28 -25.94 -19.71
N PHE A 101 9.58 -26.06 -20.01
CA PHE A 101 10.10 -26.33 -21.35
C PHE A 101 10.98 -27.59 -21.47
N SER A 102 11.18 -28.36 -20.39
CA SER A 102 12.12 -29.50 -20.38
C SER A 102 11.45 -30.87 -20.55
N ASP A 103 10.13 -30.98 -20.33
CA ASP A 103 9.46 -32.28 -20.35
C ASP A 103 9.23 -32.85 -21.76
N ASP A 104 9.25 -32.01 -22.82
CA ASP A 104 9.07 -32.49 -24.21
C ASP A 104 10.35 -32.96 -24.90
N VAL A 105 11.54 -32.61 -24.38
CA VAL A 105 12.82 -33.00 -25.00
C VAL A 105 13.18 -34.46 -24.66
N SER A 106 12.67 -34.98 -23.55
CA SER A 106 12.86 -36.40 -23.18
C SER A 106 11.95 -37.34 -23.97
N ALA A 107 10.74 -36.90 -24.34
CA ALA A 107 9.87 -37.62 -25.29
C ALA A 107 10.43 -37.58 -26.72
N THR A 108 11.17 -36.52 -27.07
CA THR A 108 11.85 -36.32 -28.35
C THR A 108 13.19 -37.08 -28.47
N LYS A 109 13.63 -37.84 -27.45
CA LYS A 109 14.74 -38.80 -27.61
C LYS A 109 14.35 -40.05 -28.41
N GLN A 110 13.07 -40.17 -28.79
CA GLN A 110 12.52 -41.21 -29.66
C GLN A 110 12.18 -40.70 -31.07
N ILE A 111 12.75 -39.59 -31.55
CA ILE A 111 12.78 -39.39 -33.01
C ILE A 111 13.76 -40.42 -33.55
N ASP A 112 13.21 -41.54 -34.02
CA ASP A 112 13.86 -42.65 -34.71
C ASP A 112 14.50 -42.16 -36.02
N LEU A 113 15.63 -41.46 -35.91
CA LEU A 113 16.46 -41.05 -37.04
C LEU A 113 16.99 -42.27 -37.79
N ASP A 114 17.24 -43.37 -37.09
CA ASP A 114 17.74 -44.62 -37.66
C ASP A 114 16.71 -45.23 -38.63
N GLY A 115 15.43 -45.25 -38.25
CA GLY A 115 14.33 -45.64 -39.12
C GLY A 115 14.12 -44.69 -40.31
N TYR A 116 14.36 -43.38 -40.12
CA TYR A 116 14.22 -42.39 -41.19
C TYR A 116 15.30 -42.56 -42.28
N PHE A 117 16.58 -42.66 -41.88
CA PHE A 117 17.68 -42.86 -42.82
C PHE A 117 17.69 -44.27 -43.43
N GLY A 118 17.19 -45.29 -42.73
CA GLY A 118 17.03 -46.64 -43.28
C GLY A 118 15.99 -46.73 -44.39
N ARG A 119 14.91 -45.93 -44.30
CA ARG A 119 13.84 -45.92 -45.30
C ARG A 119 14.24 -45.24 -46.61
N ASP A 120 15.09 -44.21 -46.53
CA ASP A 120 15.52 -43.44 -47.71
C ASP A 120 16.66 -44.15 -48.48
N SER A 121 17.47 -44.96 -47.79
CA SER A 121 18.50 -45.81 -48.41
C SER A 121 17.90 -46.89 -49.33
N ASN A 122 16.79 -47.52 -48.92
CA ASN A 122 16.16 -48.60 -49.70
C ASN A 122 15.54 -48.10 -51.02
N LYS A 123 15.08 -46.84 -51.06
CA LYS A 123 14.51 -46.24 -52.27
C LYS A 123 15.52 -46.05 -53.41
N LYS A 124 16.83 -45.99 -53.14
CA LYS A 124 17.84 -45.82 -54.20
C LYS A 124 18.28 -47.12 -54.88
N HIS A 125 17.83 -48.28 -54.40
CA HIS A 125 18.20 -49.58 -54.96
C HIS A 125 17.08 -50.26 -55.76
N GLN A 126 15.95 -49.58 -55.97
CA GLN A 126 14.80 -50.09 -56.74
C GLN A 126 14.52 -49.32 -58.04
N GLU A 127 15.44 -48.47 -58.49
CA GLU A 127 15.46 -47.90 -59.85
C GLU A 127 16.61 -48.49 -60.68
#